data_AF-A0A7R6WC86-F1
#
_entry.id   AF-A0A7R6WC86-F1
#
_cell.length_a   1.000
_cell.length_b   1.000
_cell.length_c   1.000
_cell.angle_alpha   90.00
_cell.angle_beta   90.00
_cell.angle_gamma   90.00
#
_symmetry.space_group_name_H-M   'P 1'
#
loop_
_entity.id
_entity.type
_entity.pdbx_description
1 polymer ?
#
loop_
_entity_poly.entity_id
_entity_poly.type
_entity_poly.pdbx_seq_one_letter_code
_entity_poly.pdbx_strand_id
1 'polypeptide(L)'
;MPRITNSGVWRVPGIAGERYERAGFHPAHGLAIQSVANDLDRLIVSRCAATLAIQLLDEGYSSKGFGIKAKSCNWGPFAGFALNHVHFAKFAWGNAHRNYQKQRNFFAHGQSDTGFSATDHGGNLAPAIAPPHSSMAAPEVLKLSLARLKYLKRIDLIDFHEIRNYAQIRCDSPFGQMEFKMINLCGNPRNEGVANWGILHRAQFATDNNTIDVTDGNIWELVRGMTNTAASGSAQDPNRQCCAGDYDLWGVFPRRNSAVASTRSLAAHGMDRQMQIFSSAQPNVSQGIKNRVQQLQAATRNQAVSRTHPEYGEYKEDREKGNISALTLHTAREMNRRIRKNGYRGGDMFHHNDDLGNPFRNDVEEELIAFVPGHQLPHFITSNTGGGRASRSSIGWNQWIERFEADFVIYHNPAIHRTLR
;
A
#
# COMPACT_ATOMS: atom_id res chain seq x y z
N MET A 1 0.47 25.52 -20.48
CA MET A 1 1.33 24.66 -19.64
C MET A 1 1.10 23.20 -20.01
N PRO A 2 2.15 22.37 -20.10
CA PRO A 2 2.12 21.09 -20.82
C PRO A 2 1.38 19.99 -20.06
N ARG A 3 0.63 19.19 -20.82
CA ARG A 3 -0.24 18.10 -20.34
C ARG A 3 0.57 16.88 -19.92
N ILE A 4 0.26 16.31 -18.76
CA ILE A 4 0.76 15.01 -18.30
C ILE A 4 -0.45 14.09 -18.14
N THR A 5 -0.57 13.15 -19.08
CA THR A 5 -1.23 11.80 -19.08
C THR A 5 -2.05 11.56 -20.37
N ASN A 6 -1.97 10.33 -20.89
CA ASN A 6 -2.67 9.85 -22.10
C ASN A 6 -4.09 9.30 -21.79
N SER A 7 -4.60 9.48 -20.57
CA SER A 7 -5.99 9.22 -20.20
C SER A 7 -6.68 10.56 -19.98
N GLY A 8 -7.67 10.91 -20.79
CA GLY A 8 -8.41 12.17 -20.70
C GLY A 8 -9.26 12.36 -19.43
N VAL A 9 -8.90 11.74 -18.29
CA VAL A 9 -9.73 11.68 -17.08
C VAL A 9 -8.90 11.82 -15.80
N TRP A 10 -7.97 12.77 -15.75
CA TRP A 10 -7.43 13.25 -14.46
C TRP A 10 -8.03 14.59 -14.10
N ARG A 11 -9.35 14.70 -14.15
CA ARG A 11 -10.04 15.87 -13.61
C ARG A 11 -11.30 15.42 -12.92
N VAL A 12 -11.21 15.31 -11.61
CA VAL A 12 -12.17 16.06 -10.80
C VAL A 12 -11.70 17.50 -10.93
N PRO A 13 -12.36 18.35 -11.75
CA PRO A 13 -11.90 19.72 -11.90
C PRO A 13 -11.91 20.42 -10.54
N GLY A 14 -10.91 21.26 -10.29
CA GLY A 14 -10.83 22.09 -9.10
C GLY A 14 -10.01 21.51 -7.95
N ILE A 15 -10.05 22.22 -6.83
CA ILE A 15 -9.16 22.06 -5.67
C ILE A 15 -9.17 20.66 -5.03
N ALA A 16 -10.22 19.86 -5.25
CA ALA A 16 -10.29 18.49 -4.73
C ALA A 16 -9.24 17.57 -5.40
N GLY A 17 -9.10 17.64 -6.72
CA GLY A 17 -8.14 16.83 -7.47
C GLY A 17 -6.70 17.08 -7.03
N GLU A 18 -6.33 18.36 -6.91
CA GLU A 18 -5.00 18.79 -6.47
C GLU A 18 -4.64 18.27 -5.06
N ARG A 19 -5.61 18.25 -4.14
CA ARG A 19 -5.40 17.71 -2.78
C ARG A 19 -5.19 16.20 -2.80
N TYR A 20 -5.96 15.47 -3.59
CA TYR A 20 -5.79 14.01 -3.71
C TYR A 20 -4.44 13.67 -4.34
N GLU A 21 -4.06 14.35 -5.42
CA GLU A 21 -2.78 14.13 -6.09
C GLU A 21 -1.59 14.43 -5.17
N ARG A 22 -1.64 15.53 -4.41
CA ARG A 22 -0.62 15.83 -3.39
C ARG A 22 -0.48 14.71 -2.36
N ALA A 23 -1.60 14.12 -1.93
CA ALA A 23 -1.59 13.02 -0.97
C ALA A 23 -1.20 11.67 -1.60
N GLY A 24 -0.90 11.59 -2.89
CA GLY A 24 -0.57 10.34 -3.57
C GLY A 24 -1.78 9.52 -4.02
N PHE A 25 -2.99 10.09 -3.98
CA PHE A 25 -4.23 9.42 -4.36
C PHE A 25 -4.60 9.74 -5.80
N HIS A 26 -5.11 8.72 -6.51
CA HIS A 26 -5.83 8.98 -7.74
C HIS A 26 -7.12 9.76 -7.39
N PRO A 27 -7.46 10.89 -8.05
CA PRO A 27 -8.64 11.68 -7.72
C PRO A 27 -9.96 10.90 -7.68
N ALA A 28 -10.19 10.00 -8.64
CA ALA A 28 -11.35 9.11 -8.64
C ALA A 28 -11.40 8.16 -7.42
N HIS A 29 -10.24 7.75 -6.90
CA HIS A 29 -10.17 6.97 -5.66
C HIS A 29 -10.43 7.86 -4.45
N GLY A 30 -9.84 9.07 -4.40
CA GLY A 30 -10.10 10.06 -3.36
C GLY A 30 -11.59 10.40 -3.22
N LEU A 31 -12.30 10.59 -4.33
CA LEU A 31 -13.76 10.77 -4.34
C LEU A 31 -14.51 9.52 -3.85
N ALA A 32 -14.08 8.32 -4.28
CA ALA A 32 -14.69 7.09 -3.80
C ALA A 32 -14.56 6.98 -2.27
N ILE A 33 -13.39 7.29 -1.72
CA ILE A 33 -13.13 7.28 -0.27
C ILE A 33 -13.98 8.34 0.44
N GLN A 34 -14.02 9.58 -0.07
CA GLN A 34 -14.86 10.64 0.50
C GLN A 34 -16.35 10.25 0.51
N SER A 35 -16.82 9.56 -0.53
CA SER A 35 -18.20 9.05 -0.56
C SER A 35 -18.45 7.97 0.50
N VAL A 36 -17.46 7.12 0.81
CA VAL A 36 -17.55 6.16 1.92
C VAL A 36 -17.63 6.90 3.26
N ALA A 37 -16.77 7.91 3.46
CA ALA A 37 -16.80 8.72 4.68
C ALA A 37 -18.19 9.36 4.89
N ASN A 38 -18.76 9.93 3.84
CA ASN A 38 -20.09 10.54 3.86
C ASN A 38 -21.19 9.51 4.15
N ASP A 39 -21.28 8.45 3.36
CA ASP A 39 -22.40 7.50 3.43
C ASP A 39 -22.36 6.61 4.68
N LEU A 40 -21.16 6.30 5.16
CA LEU A 40 -21.00 5.54 6.39
C LEU A 40 -20.90 6.45 7.61
N ASP A 41 -20.82 7.76 7.44
CA ASP A 41 -20.65 8.71 8.55
C ASP A 41 -19.43 8.36 9.43
N ARG A 42 -18.28 8.18 8.77
CA ARG A 42 -16.99 7.81 9.36
C ARG A 42 -15.91 8.80 8.96
N LEU A 43 -15.11 9.23 9.93
CA LEU A 43 -13.84 9.90 9.66
C LEU A 43 -12.84 8.83 9.20
N ILE A 44 -12.26 9.01 8.02
CA ILE A 44 -11.24 8.10 7.47
C ILE A 44 -9.93 8.89 7.38
N VAL A 45 -8.87 8.37 7.97
CA VAL A 45 -7.52 8.96 7.87
C VAL A 45 -6.59 7.96 7.20
N SER A 46 -5.81 8.43 6.24
CA SER A 46 -4.82 7.64 5.53
C SER A 46 -3.47 8.35 5.56
N ARG A 47 -2.39 7.57 5.47
CA ARG A 47 -1.08 8.11 5.15
C ARG A 47 -1.06 8.64 3.72
N CYS A 48 -0.19 9.62 3.47
CA CYS A 48 0.07 10.04 2.09
C CYS A 48 0.88 8.97 1.37
N ALA A 49 0.46 8.63 0.15
CA ALA A 49 1.13 7.67 -0.71
C ALA A 49 2.17 8.37 -1.61
N ALA A 50 3.05 7.59 -2.22
CA ALA A 50 4.01 8.12 -3.17
C ALA A 50 3.31 8.51 -4.48
N THR A 51 3.46 9.76 -4.91
CA THR A 51 2.82 10.30 -6.13
C THR A 51 3.21 9.57 -7.41
N LEU A 52 4.41 8.96 -7.46
CA LEU A 52 4.89 8.18 -8.60
C LEU A 52 4.03 6.95 -8.93
N ALA A 53 3.25 6.46 -7.98
CA ALA A 53 2.33 5.34 -8.16
C ALA A 53 1.00 5.75 -8.79
N ILE A 54 0.60 7.03 -8.73
CA ILE A 54 -0.71 7.50 -9.22
C ILE A 54 -0.96 7.04 -10.67
N GLN A 55 0.02 7.28 -11.55
CA GLN A 55 -0.10 6.89 -12.96
C GLN A 55 -0.12 5.37 -13.17
N LEU A 56 0.52 4.58 -12.29
CA LEU A 56 0.42 3.12 -12.33
C LEU A 56 -0.98 2.64 -11.92
N LEU A 57 -1.60 3.29 -10.95
CA LEU A 57 -2.95 2.95 -10.49
C LEU A 57 -4.01 3.24 -11.55
N ASP A 58 -3.85 4.31 -12.34
CA ASP A 58 -4.73 4.62 -13.50
C ASP A 58 -4.55 3.63 -14.64
N GLU A 59 -3.33 3.19 -14.87
CA GLU A 59 -3.09 2.04 -15.74
C GLU A 59 -3.69 0.75 -15.15
N GLY A 60 -4.11 0.71 -13.89
CA GLY A 60 -4.73 -0.47 -13.29
C GLY A 60 -3.72 -1.58 -12.94
N TYR A 61 -2.48 -1.20 -12.65
CA TYR A 61 -1.54 -2.09 -11.96
C TYR A 61 -2.06 -2.46 -10.58
N SER A 62 -1.77 -3.70 -10.14
CA SER A 62 -2.04 -4.13 -8.77
C SER A 62 -1.41 -3.17 -7.76
N SER A 63 -1.97 -3.07 -6.57
CA SER A 63 -1.29 -2.43 -5.43
C SER A 63 -0.79 -3.47 -4.46
N LYS A 64 0.23 -3.11 -3.69
CA LYS A 64 0.97 -3.99 -2.80
C LYS A 64 0.08 -4.53 -1.67
N GLY A 65 -0.11 -5.86 -1.63
CA GLY A 65 -0.81 -6.52 -0.52
C GLY A 65 0.06 -6.72 0.72
N PHE A 66 -0.57 -7.11 1.83
CA PHE A 66 0.09 -7.32 3.13
C PHE A 66 1.27 -8.30 3.10
N GLY A 67 1.23 -9.29 2.21
CA GLY A 67 2.28 -10.30 2.03
C GLY A 67 3.57 -9.77 1.41
N ILE A 68 3.47 -8.71 0.62
CA ILE A 68 4.64 -8.10 -0.01
C ILE A 68 5.28 -7.18 1.03
N LYS A 69 6.55 -7.40 1.39
CA LYS A 69 7.28 -6.50 2.31
C LYS A 69 8.34 -5.65 1.61
N ALA A 70 8.57 -5.89 0.32
CA ALA A 70 9.42 -5.07 -0.54
C ALA A 70 9.07 -3.59 -0.41
N LYS A 71 10.09 -2.73 -0.37
CA LYS A 71 9.87 -1.28 -0.49
C LYS A 71 9.75 -0.93 -1.97
N SER A 72 8.88 0.04 -2.27
CA SER A 72 8.76 0.55 -3.64
C SER A 72 10.02 1.29 -4.07
N CYS A 73 10.24 1.37 -5.37
CA CYS A 73 11.28 2.20 -5.97
C CYS A 73 10.81 3.64 -6.20
N ASN A 74 11.74 4.60 -6.23
CA ASN A 74 11.48 6.00 -6.60
C ASN A 74 12.41 6.54 -7.72
N TRP A 75 13.13 5.69 -8.43
CA TRP A 75 14.07 6.06 -9.50
C TRP A 75 14.03 5.07 -10.66
N GLY A 76 14.60 5.44 -11.81
CA GLY A 76 14.74 4.55 -12.96
C GLY A 76 13.41 4.07 -13.59
N PRO A 77 13.48 3.07 -14.48
CA PRO A 77 12.31 2.62 -15.26
C PRO A 77 11.24 1.91 -14.42
N PHE A 78 11.59 1.45 -13.23
CA PHE A 78 10.72 0.70 -12.31
C PHE A 78 10.24 1.53 -11.11
N ALA A 79 10.43 2.86 -11.15
CA ALA A 79 9.90 3.76 -10.13
C ALA A 79 8.41 3.50 -9.87
N GLY A 80 7.99 3.53 -8.61
CA GLY A 80 6.62 3.26 -8.15
C GLY A 80 6.33 1.79 -7.85
N PHE A 81 7.11 0.83 -8.36
CA PHE A 81 6.89 -0.61 -8.15
C PHE A 81 7.60 -1.16 -6.92
N ALA A 82 7.00 -2.17 -6.30
CA ALA A 82 7.64 -3.07 -5.35
C ALA A 82 8.43 -4.13 -6.12
N LEU A 83 9.76 -4.16 -5.96
CA LEU A 83 10.63 -5.04 -6.75
C LEU A 83 11.15 -6.23 -5.96
N ASN A 84 11.38 -7.33 -6.67
CA ASN A 84 12.05 -8.52 -6.12
C ASN A 84 13.52 -8.25 -5.84
N HIS A 85 14.12 -7.42 -6.68
CA HIS A 85 15.51 -7.00 -6.59
C HIS A 85 15.66 -5.86 -5.57
N VAL A 86 16.15 -6.19 -4.37
CA VAL A 86 16.30 -5.24 -3.26
C VAL A 86 17.12 -4.00 -3.61
N HIS A 87 18.11 -4.13 -4.49
CA HIS A 87 18.97 -3.03 -4.90
C HIS A 87 18.21 -1.92 -5.65
N PHE A 88 17.01 -2.21 -6.16
CA PHE A 88 16.15 -1.25 -6.84
C PHE A 88 15.15 -0.56 -5.90
N ALA A 89 15.14 -0.86 -4.59
CA ALA A 89 14.23 -0.19 -3.66
C ALA A 89 14.60 1.29 -3.41
N LYS A 90 13.65 2.08 -2.90
CA LYS A 90 13.93 3.42 -2.40
C LYS A 90 14.82 3.35 -1.16
N PHE A 91 15.94 4.05 -1.21
CA PHE A 91 16.83 4.22 -0.07
C PHE A 91 17.16 5.70 0.08
N ALA A 92 17.08 6.23 1.31
CA ALA A 92 17.50 7.59 1.58
C ALA A 92 19.02 7.73 1.36
N TRP A 93 19.45 8.83 0.74
CA TRP A 93 20.85 9.21 0.60
C TRP A 93 21.53 9.20 1.99
N GLY A 94 22.71 8.57 2.11
CA GLY A 94 23.47 8.46 3.36
C GLY A 94 23.14 7.26 4.28
N ASN A 95 21.93 6.69 4.21
CA ASN A 95 21.54 5.49 4.97
C ASN A 95 21.30 4.24 4.09
N ALA A 96 21.66 4.34 2.80
CA ALA A 96 21.32 3.34 1.81
C ALA A 96 21.87 1.96 2.14
N HIS A 97 23.10 1.86 2.65
CA HIS A 97 23.73 0.58 2.96
C HIS A 97 23.02 -0.18 4.10
N ARG A 98 22.71 0.49 5.21
CA ARG A 98 22.01 -0.14 6.36
C ARG A 98 20.59 -0.58 5.99
N ASN A 99 19.85 0.25 5.27
CA ASN A 99 18.49 -0.07 4.84
C ASN A 99 18.47 -1.16 3.76
N TYR A 100 19.47 -1.15 2.87
CA TYR A 100 19.70 -2.22 1.91
C TYR A 100 19.99 -3.54 2.61
N GLN A 101 20.91 -3.57 3.58
CA GLN A 101 21.21 -4.77 4.37
C GLN A 101 19.97 -5.29 5.10
N LYS A 102 19.15 -4.41 5.71
CA LYS A 102 17.89 -4.82 6.34
C LYS A 102 16.93 -5.50 5.36
N GLN A 103 16.71 -4.91 4.18
CA GLN A 103 15.86 -5.52 3.17
C GLN A 103 16.47 -6.82 2.62
N ARG A 104 17.77 -6.83 2.33
CA ARG A 104 18.47 -8.03 1.84
C ARG A 104 18.36 -9.17 2.85
N ASN A 105 18.57 -8.90 4.13
CA ASN A 105 18.43 -9.88 5.19
C ASN A 105 16.98 -10.36 5.28
N PHE A 106 15.99 -9.48 5.14
CA PHE A 106 14.58 -9.87 5.07
C PHE A 106 14.30 -10.83 3.90
N PHE A 107 14.89 -10.66 2.72
CA PHE A 107 14.65 -11.59 1.61
C PHE A 107 15.47 -12.89 1.73
N ALA A 108 16.71 -12.80 2.21
CA ALA A 108 17.57 -13.97 2.41
C ALA A 108 17.10 -14.87 3.57
N HIS A 109 16.49 -14.28 4.60
CA HIS A 109 16.00 -14.98 5.80
C HIS A 109 14.46 -14.96 5.87
N GLY A 110 13.76 -14.44 4.86
CA GLY A 110 12.31 -14.25 4.83
C GLY A 110 11.48 -15.53 4.68
N GLN A 111 12.14 -16.70 4.65
CA GLN A 111 11.48 -17.96 4.94
C GLN A 111 11.25 -18.15 6.45
N SER A 112 12.00 -17.47 7.32
CA SER A 112 11.91 -17.58 8.77
C SER A 112 11.64 -16.27 9.51
N ASP A 113 11.87 -15.09 8.92
CA ASP A 113 12.01 -13.86 9.72
C ASP A 113 11.34 -12.61 9.15
N THR A 114 10.00 -12.59 9.14
CA THR A 114 9.25 -11.33 9.03
C THR A 114 9.31 -10.46 10.29
N GLY A 115 10.14 -10.80 11.30
CA GLY A 115 9.86 -10.49 12.70
C GLY A 115 8.62 -11.21 13.25
N PHE A 116 8.06 -12.10 12.42
CA PHE A 116 7.04 -13.07 12.77
C PHE A 116 7.56 -14.41 12.27
N SER A 117 8.55 -14.97 12.95
CA SER A 117 8.76 -16.39 12.79
C SER A 117 7.45 -17.07 13.19
N ALA A 118 6.89 -17.89 12.31
CA ALA A 118 6.02 -18.96 12.77
C ALA A 118 6.95 -19.94 13.48
N THR A 119 7.43 -19.58 14.66
CA THR A 119 8.20 -20.45 15.55
C THR A 119 7.40 -20.61 16.81
N ASP A 120 7.37 -21.84 17.32
CA ASP A 120 6.91 -22.08 18.67
C ASP A 120 7.85 -21.38 19.69
N HIS A 121 7.45 -21.38 20.96
CA HIS A 121 8.21 -20.80 22.08
C HIS A 121 9.65 -21.34 22.27
N GLY A 122 10.13 -22.26 21.43
CA GLY A 122 11.50 -22.80 21.47
C GLY A 122 12.40 -22.40 20.30
N GLY A 123 11.92 -21.59 19.34
CA GLY A 123 12.68 -21.31 18.11
C GLY A 123 12.66 -22.48 17.12
N ASN A 124 11.83 -23.51 17.35
CA ASN A 124 11.59 -24.53 16.35
C ASN A 124 10.58 -23.98 15.35
N LEU A 125 10.75 -24.33 14.07
CA LEU A 125 9.77 -24.05 13.03
C LEU A 125 8.41 -24.56 13.50
N ALA A 126 7.42 -23.67 13.58
CA ALA A 126 6.05 -24.07 13.84
C ALA A 126 5.67 -25.15 12.82
N PRO A 127 4.96 -26.22 13.24
CA PRO A 127 4.53 -27.25 12.32
C PRO A 127 3.86 -26.61 11.11
N ALA A 128 4.18 -27.11 9.92
CA ALA A 128 3.89 -26.55 8.59
C ALA A 128 2.38 -26.48 8.24
N ILE A 129 1.55 -25.94 9.12
CA ILE A 129 0.10 -25.91 8.99
C ILE A 129 -0.36 -24.63 8.27
N ALA A 130 0.45 -23.56 8.28
CA ALA A 130 0.16 -22.33 7.55
C ALA A 130 1.36 -21.93 6.66
N PRO A 131 1.15 -21.69 5.35
CA PRO A 131 2.22 -21.24 4.48
C PRO A 131 2.76 -19.87 4.93
N PRO A 132 4.08 -19.62 4.83
CA PRO A 132 4.71 -18.40 5.33
C PRO A 132 4.17 -17.15 4.62
N HIS A 133 4.37 -15.97 5.20
CA HIS A 133 3.99 -14.69 4.57
C HIS A 133 4.50 -14.52 3.14
N SER A 134 5.69 -15.06 2.86
CA SER A 134 6.29 -15.06 1.54
C SER A 134 5.45 -15.78 0.48
N SER A 135 4.61 -16.76 0.86
CA SER A 135 3.66 -17.43 -0.06
C SER A 135 2.56 -16.51 -0.60
N MET A 136 2.36 -15.35 0.01
CA MET A 136 1.37 -14.36 -0.42
C MET A 136 1.90 -13.44 -1.54
N ALA A 137 3.17 -13.58 -1.90
CA ALA A 137 3.84 -12.76 -2.90
C ALA A 137 4.63 -13.64 -3.87
N ALA A 138 4.66 -13.27 -5.14
CA ALA A 138 5.49 -13.96 -6.14
C ALA A 138 6.23 -12.94 -7.01
N PRO A 139 7.45 -13.26 -7.48
CA PRO A 139 8.13 -12.42 -8.43
C PRO A 139 7.61 -12.67 -9.86
N GLU A 140 7.32 -11.61 -10.61
CA GLU A 140 6.90 -11.66 -12.02
C GLU A 140 7.71 -10.66 -12.85
N VAL A 141 7.89 -10.94 -14.14
CA VAL A 141 8.50 -10.02 -15.09
C VAL A 141 7.76 -8.68 -15.08
N LEU A 142 8.50 -7.61 -14.80
CA LEU A 142 7.96 -6.26 -14.85
C LEU A 142 7.70 -5.88 -16.31
N LYS A 143 6.45 -5.53 -16.61
CA LYS A 143 6.04 -5.04 -17.92
C LYS A 143 5.56 -3.60 -17.78
N LEU A 144 6.05 -2.73 -18.66
CA LEU A 144 5.69 -1.32 -18.71
C LEU A 144 4.91 -1.03 -19.99
N SER A 145 3.96 -0.11 -19.91
CA SER A 145 3.34 0.45 -21.11
C SER A 145 4.23 1.52 -21.75
N LEU A 146 3.99 1.80 -23.02
CA LEU A 146 4.58 2.94 -23.72
C LEU A 146 4.21 4.27 -23.03
N ALA A 147 2.99 4.39 -22.50
CA ALA A 147 2.56 5.55 -21.73
C ALA A 147 3.42 5.75 -20.47
N ARG A 148 3.73 4.68 -19.73
CA ARG A 148 4.61 4.72 -18.56
C ARG A 148 6.03 5.16 -18.91
N LEU A 149 6.62 4.61 -19.98
CA LEU A 149 7.96 4.98 -20.43
C LEU A 149 8.04 6.48 -20.79
N LYS A 150 7.05 6.98 -21.55
CA LYS A 150 6.93 8.41 -21.87
C LYS A 150 6.73 9.28 -20.62
N TYR A 151 5.92 8.80 -19.66
CA TYR A 151 5.71 9.50 -18.39
C TYR A 151 7.03 9.64 -17.62
N LEU A 152 7.76 8.54 -17.41
CA LEU A 152 9.02 8.53 -16.68
C LEU A 152 10.08 9.41 -17.34
N LYS A 153 10.16 9.39 -18.67
CA LYS A 153 11.07 10.28 -19.42
C LYS A 153 10.72 11.76 -19.22
N ARG A 154 9.43 12.10 -19.26
CA ARG A 154 8.96 13.49 -19.10
C ARG A 154 9.21 14.06 -17.70
N ILE A 155 9.30 13.21 -16.68
CA ILE A 155 9.62 13.64 -15.31
C ILE A 155 11.10 13.41 -14.98
N ASP A 156 11.95 13.26 -16.00
CA ASP A 156 13.40 13.13 -15.91
C ASP A 156 13.89 11.98 -15.00
N LEU A 157 13.10 10.91 -14.85
CA LEU A 157 13.53 9.71 -14.12
C LEU A 157 14.30 8.72 -14.99
N ILE A 158 14.11 8.79 -16.31
CA ILE A 158 14.84 7.99 -17.29
C ILE A 158 15.11 8.80 -18.55
N ASP A 159 16.14 8.41 -19.30
CA ASP A 159 16.37 8.89 -20.65
C ASP A 159 16.60 7.72 -21.62
N PHE A 160 16.17 7.90 -22.87
CA PHE A 160 16.38 6.98 -23.99
C PHE A 160 16.22 7.76 -25.30
N HIS A 161 16.96 7.39 -26.35
CA HIS A 161 16.86 8.07 -27.65
C HIS A 161 15.54 7.76 -28.35
N GLU A 162 15.18 6.48 -28.42
CA GLU A 162 13.95 5.99 -29.06
C GLU A 162 13.44 4.73 -28.36
N ILE A 163 12.19 4.36 -28.64
CA ILE A 163 11.55 3.17 -28.06
C ILE A 163 11.57 2.06 -29.10
N ARG A 164 12.52 1.13 -28.92
CA ARG A 164 12.72 -0.06 -29.75
C ARG A 164 13.35 -1.17 -28.92
N ASN A 165 13.35 -2.40 -29.45
CA ASN A 165 14.05 -3.51 -28.82
C ASN A 165 15.52 -3.16 -28.57
N TYR A 166 15.97 -3.45 -27.35
CA TYR A 166 17.31 -3.20 -26.84
C TYR A 166 17.73 -1.74 -26.79
N ALA A 167 16.78 -0.80 -26.87
CA ALA A 167 17.08 0.61 -26.62
C ALA A 167 17.64 0.78 -25.20
N GLN A 168 18.74 1.52 -25.10
CA GLN A 168 19.37 1.85 -23.83
C GLN A 168 18.50 2.85 -23.07
N ILE A 169 18.28 2.56 -21.79
CA ILE A 169 17.69 3.46 -20.82
C ILE A 169 18.80 3.86 -19.85
N ARG A 170 18.97 5.16 -19.65
CA ARG A 170 19.89 5.71 -18.64
C ARG A 170 19.10 6.40 -17.53
N CYS A 171 19.58 6.31 -16.29
CA CYS A 171 19.02 7.07 -15.19
C CYS A 171 20.03 7.24 -14.05
N ASP A 172 19.78 8.23 -13.21
CA ASP A 172 20.49 8.36 -11.94
C ASP A 172 19.91 7.42 -10.90
N SER A 173 20.78 6.82 -10.09
CA SER A 173 20.42 6.00 -8.94
C SER A 173 21.18 6.45 -7.70
N PRO A 174 20.78 5.99 -6.50
CA PRO A 174 21.58 6.19 -5.28
C PRO A 174 23.00 5.62 -5.35
N PHE A 175 23.31 4.80 -6.36
CA PHE A 175 24.61 4.16 -6.57
C PHE A 175 25.37 4.74 -7.78
N GLY A 176 24.91 5.86 -8.32
CA GLY A 176 25.45 6.49 -9.52
C GLY A 176 24.62 6.22 -10.77
N GLN A 177 25.15 6.60 -11.92
CA GLN A 177 24.46 6.43 -13.19
C GLN A 177 24.33 4.95 -13.55
N MET A 178 23.12 4.54 -13.95
CA MET A 178 22.82 3.16 -14.33
C MET A 178 22.30 3.07 -15.76
N GLU A 179 22.56 1.91 -16.39
CA GLU A 179 22.08 1.58 -17.73
C GLU A 179 21.22 0.32 -17.69
N PHE A 180 20.07 0.39 -18.37
CA PHE A 180 19.15 -0.70 -18.60
C PHE A 180 18.89 -0.84 -20.10
N LYS A 181 18.29 -1.95 -20.52
CA LYS A 181 17.77 -2.11 -21.89
C LYS A 181 16.27 -2.41 -21.83
N MET A 182 15.48 -1.88 -22.75
CA MET A 182 14.08 -2.31 -22.89
C MET A 182 13.96 -3.42 -23.94
N ILE A 183 13.02 -4.33 -23.74
CA ILE A 183 12.68 -5.38 -24.70
C ILE A 183 11.17 -5.49 -24.83
N ASN A 184 10.65 -5.57 -26.04
CA ASN A 184 9.24 -5.85 -26.27
C ASN A 184 8.99 -7.34 -26.06
N LEU A 185 8.23 -7.68 -25.01
CA LEU A 185 7.93 -9.04 -24.60
C LEU A 185 6.77 -9.64 -25.38
N CYS A 186 5.86 -8.81 -25.92
CA CYS A 186 4.74 -9.29 -26.71
C CYS A 186 4.07 -8.19 -27.56
N GLY A 187 3.69 -8.56 -28.78
CA GLY A 187 2.76 -7.78 -29.60
C GLY A 187 3.35 -6.55 -30.30
N ASN A 188 2.47 -5.70 -30.81
CA ASN A 188 2.82 -4.51 -31.58
C ASN A 188 3.44 -3.43 -30.66
N PRO A 189 4.70 -3.01 -30.88
CA PRO A 189 5.39 -2.03 -30.04
C PRO A 189 4.73 -0.65 -30.01
N ARG A 190 3.80 -0.38 -30.94
CA ARG A 190 3.07 0.90 -31.05
C ARG A 190 1.78 0.93 -30.23
N ASN A 191 1.35 -0.18 -29.61
CA ASN A 191 0.13 -0.19 -28.82
C ASN A 191 0.37 0.46 -27.46
N GLU A 192 -0.06 1.72 -27.30
CA GLU A 192 0.17 2.49 -26.08
C GLU A 192 -0.54 1.94 -24.84
N GLY A 193 -1.65 1.20 -25.03
CA GLY A 193 -2.49 0.72 -23.95
C GLY A 193 -2.04 -0.60 -23.32
N VAL A 194 -1.05 -1.28 -23.88
CA VAL A 194 -0.60 -2.61 -23.42
C VAL A 194 0.74 -2.50 -22.70
N ALA A 195 0.82 -3.12 -21.53
CA ALA A 195 2.09 -3.28 -20.81
C ALA A 195 2.88 -4.45 -21.42
N ASN A 196 3.76 -4.15 -22.39
CA ASN A 196 4.55 -5.16 -23.09
C ASN A 196 6.07 -4.92 -23.05
N TRP A 197 6.53 -3.80 -22.50
CA TRP A 197 7.96 -3.52 -22.43
C TRP A 197 8.57 -4.09 -21.14
N GLY A 198 9.41 -5.11 -21.29
CA GLY A 198 10.28 -5.61 -20.24
C GLY A 198 11.52 -4.73 -20.09
N ILE A 199 12.09 -4.71 -18.89
CA ILE A 199 13.35 -4.03 -18.60
C ILE A 199 14.42 -5.08 -18.30
N LEU A 200 15.57 -4.93 -18.92
CA LEU A 200 16.76 -5.74 -18.72
C LEU A 200 17.78 -4.97 -17.88
N HIS A 201 18.36 -5.63 -16.88
CA HIS A 201 19.51 -5.13 -16.11
C HIS A 201 20.69 -6.08 -16.24
N ARG A 202 21.90 -5.60 -15.95
CA ARG A 202 23.10 -6.46 -15.92
C ARG A 202 23.05 -7.38 -14.69
N ALA A 203 23.47 -8.63 -14.87
CA ALA A 203 23.51 -9.65 -13.82
C ALA A 203 24.59 -9.42 -12.74
N GLN A 204 25.33 -8.29 -12.77
CA GLN A 204 26.31 -7.94 -11.74
C GLN A 204 25.69 -7.72 -10.34
N PHE A 205 24.36 -7.74 -10.23
CA PHE A 205 23.61 -7.81 -8.98
C PHE A 205 23.07 -9.23 -8.73
N ALA A 206 23.93 -10.24 -8.75
CA ALA A 206 23.55 -11.65 -8.74
C ALA A 206 22.61 -12.05 -7.58
N THR A 207 21.44 -12.62 -7.90
CA THR A 207 20.77 -13.71 -7.17
C THR A 207 19.84 -14.49 -8.13
N ASP A 208 20.30 -15.67 -8.54
CA ASP A 208 19.64 -16.87 -9.09
C ASP A 208 18.58 -16.80 -10.24
N ASN A 209 19.03 -17.29 -11.40
CA ASN A 209 18.34 -17.97 -12.53
C ASN A 209 17.11 -17.32 -13.21
N ASN A 210 17.36 -16.49 -14.24
CA ASN A 210 16.64 -16.46 -15.53
C ASN A 210 17.33 -15.49 -16.52
N THR A 211 18.38 -15.97 -17.20
CA THR A 211 19.28 -15.19 -18.04
C THR A 211 18.78 -15.10 -19.50
N ILE A 212 18.98 -13.94 -20.14
CA ILE A 212 18.88 -13.79 -21.60
C ILE A 212 20.28 -13.43 -22.10
N ASP A 213 20.86 -14.30 -22.94
CA ASP A 213 22.14 -14.03 -23.59
C ASP A 213 21.93 -13.00 -24.70
N VAL A 214 22.42 -11.78 -24.47
CA VAL A 214 22.43 -10.72 -25.48
C VAL A 214 23.84 -10.73 -26.05
N THR A 215 23.98 -11.20 -27.29
CA THR A 215 25.19 -11.49 -28.13
C THR A 215 26.39 -10.51 -28.05
N ASP A 216 26.90 -10.24 -26.85
CA ASP A 216 28.08 -9.41 -26.52
C ASP A 216 28.84 -9.99 -25.28
N GLY A 217 28.54 -11.22 -24.83
CA GLY A 217 29.21 -11.86 -23.69
C GLY A 217 28.87 -11.28 -22.30
N ASN A 218 27.82 -10.45 -22.19
CA ASN A 218 27.35 -9.88 -20.93
C ASN A 218 25.92 -10.37 -20.62
N ILE A 219 25.73 -11.00 -19.46
CA ILE A 219 24.43 -11.56 -19.05
C ILE A 219 23.47 -10.43 -18.64
N TRP A 220 22.30 -10.37 -19.28
CA TRP A 220 21.20 -9.49 -18.94
C TRP A 220 20.01 -10.29 -18.40
N GLU A 221 19.33 -9.74 -17.39
CA GLU A 221 18.21 -10.38 -16.72
C GLU A 221 16.98 -9.46 -16.73
N LEU A 222 15.80 -10.06 -16.81
CA LEU A 222 14.54 -9.31 -16.72
C LEU A 222 14.32 -8.83 -15.29
N VAL A 223 14.07 -7.53 -15.16
CA VAL A 223 13.62 -6.92 -13.89
C VAL A 223 12.30 -7.56 -13.50
N ARG A 224 12.22 -8.03 -12.25
CA ARG A 224 11.01 -8.61 -11.66
C ARG A 224 10.40 -7.71 -10.60
N GLY A 225 9.10 -7.51 -10.69
CA GLY A 225 8.27 -6.91 -9.66
C GLY A 225 7.63 -7.97 -8.76
N MET A 226 7.17 -7.56 -7.59
CA MET A 226 6.37 -8.40 -6.70
C MET A 226 4.90 -8.37 -7.13
N THR A 227 4.22 -9.51 -7.10
CA THR A 227 2.77 -9.66 -7.35
C THR A 227 2.07 -10.23 -6.14
N ASN A 228 0.76 -9.95 -6.01
CA ASN A 228 -0.08 -10.63 -5.02
C ASN A 228 -0.47 -12.01 -5.54
N THR A 229 -0.42 -13.03 -4.69
CA THR A 229 -0.95 -14.37 -5.01
C THR A 229 -2.44 -14.50 -4.66
N ALA A 230 -2.94 -13.65 -3.76
CA ALA A 230 -4.36 -13.59 -3.42
C ALA A 230 -5.15 -12.88 -4.54
N ALA A 231 -6.18 -13.54 -5.06
CA ALA A 231 -6.97 -13.06 -6.19
C ALA A 231 -7.61 -11.68 -5.96
N SER A 232 -7.94 -11.31 -4.71
CA SER A 232 -8.52 -10.00 -4.41
C SER A 232 -7.54 -8.83 -4.61
N GLY A 233 -6.24 -9.09 -4.47
CA GLY A 233 -5.18 -8.11 -4.69
C GLY A 233 -4.57 -8.14 -6.10
N SER A 234 -5.00 -9.06 -6.95
CA SER A 234 -4.44 -9.22 -8.30
C SER A 234 -5.18 -8.35 -9.31
N ALA A 235 -4.44 -7.77 -10.25
CA ALA A 235 -5.03 -7.07 -11.38
C ALA A 235 -5.82 -8.04 -12.27
N GLN A 236 -6.81 -7.51 -13.00
CA GLN A 236 -7.52 -8.28 -14.02
C GLN A 236 -6.66 -8.51 -15.27
N ASP A 237 -5.76 -7.57 -15.58
CA ASP A 237 -4.83 -7.69 -16.70
C ASP A 237 -3.57 -8.48 -16.26
N PRO A 238 -3.26 -9.63 -16.88
CA PRO A 238 -2.07 -10.41 -16.54
C PRO A 238 -0.75 -9.67 -16.80
N ASN A 239 -0.76 -8.58 -17.58
CA ASN A 239 0.42 -7.75 -17.82
C ASN A 239 0.63 -6.66 -16.76
N ARG A 240 -0.32 -6.50 -15.83
CA ARG A 240 -0.32 -5.45 -14.80
C ARG A 240 -0.30 -6.00 -13.38
N GLN A 241 0.19 -7.23 -13.22
CA GLN A 241 0.23 -7.93 -11.93
C GLN A 241 1.26 -7.37 -10.95
N CYS A 242 2.35 -6.77 -11.45
CA CYS A 242 3.39 -6.17 -10.61
C CYS A 242 2.81 -5.02 -9.78
N CYS A 243 3.12 -5.03 -8.49
CA CYS A 243 2.46 -4.16 -7.51
C CYS A 243 3.10 -2.78 -7.42
N ALA A 244 2.26 -1.75 -7.52
CA ALA A 244 2.55 -0.39 -7.11
C ALA A 244 2.30 -0.19 -5.60
N GLY A 245 2.54 1.01 -5.08
CA GLY A 245 2.18 1.36 -3.70
C GLY A 245 0.65 1.29 -3.46
N ASP A 246 0.28 0.83 -2.28
CA ASP A 246 -1.08 0.75 -1.76
C ASP A 246 -1.48 1.98 -0.93
N TYR A 247 -2.71 2.00 -0.41
CA TYR A 247 -3.20 3.04 0.50
C TYR A 247 -3.21 2.55 1.94
N ASP A 248 -2.23 3.04 2.70
CA ASP A 248 -2.10 2.76 4.12
C ASP A 248 -3.10 3.58 4.94
N LEU A 249 -4.04 2.92 5.62
CA LEU A 249 -4.91 3.59 6.58
C LEU A 249 -4.14 3.99 7.82
N TRP A 250 -4.39 5.21 8.29
CA TRP A 250 -3.94 5.65 9.61
C TRP A 250 -4.96 5.26 10.68
N GLY A 251 -6.25 5.54 10.44
CA GLY A 251 -7.32 5.22 11.37
C GLY A 251 -8.70 5.41 10.75
N VAL A 252 -9.70 4.73 11.32
CA VAL A 252 -11.12 4.86 10.92
C VAL A 252 -11.96 5.11 12.16
N PHE A 253 -12.63 6.25 12.24
CA PHE A 253 -13.35 6.67 13.43
C PHE A 253 -14.84 6.83 13.11
N PRO A 254 -15.72 6.05 13.76
CA PRO A 254 -17.15 6.15 13.53
C PRO A 254 -17.74 7.33 14.31
N ARG A 255 -18.73 8.03 13.74
CA ARG A 255 -19.44 9.08 14.46
C ARG A 255 -20.22 8.49 15.65
N ARG A 256 -20.15 9.15 16.80
CA ARG A 256 -21.00 8.86 17.96
C ARG A 256 -22.45 9.07 17.59
N ASN A 257 -23.33 8.16 18.03
CA ASN A 257 -24.77 8.24 17.77
C ASN A 257 -25.15 8.32 16.28
N SER A 258 -24.31 7.79 15.37
CA SER A 258 -24.57 7.84 13.94
C SER A 258 -25.95 7.28 13.57
N ALA A 259 -26.66 7.98 12.67
CA ALA A 259 -27.91 7.48 12.11
C ALA A 259 -27.70 6.21 11.27
N VAL A 260 -26.49 6.02 10.72
CA VAL A 260 -26.13 4.86 9.89
C VAL A 260 -26.01 3.62 10.76
N ALA A 261 -26.93 2.66 10.60
CA ALA A 261 -27.02 1.47 11.46
C ALA A 261 -25.72 0.66 11.54
N SER A 262 -24.99 0.50 10.42
CA SER A 262 -23.71 -0.21 10.39
C SER A 262 -22.64 0.51 11.22
N THR A 263 -22.59 1.84 11.16
CA THR A 263 -21.63 2.66 11.92
C THR A 263 -21.98 2.73 13.38
N ARG A 264 -23.26 2.92 13.72
CA ARG A 264 -23.73 2.86 15.11
C ARG A 264 -23.34 1.55 15.79
N SER A 265 -23.54 0.43 15.10
CA SER A 265 -23.15 -0.88 15.62
C SER A 265 -21.64 -1.06 15.73
N LEU A 266 -20.87 -0.64 14.73
CA LEU A 266 -19.43 -0.86 14.71
C LEU A 266 -18.70 0.10 15.67
N ALA A 267 -19.24 1.28 15.94
CA ALA A 267 -18.79 2.16 17.01
C ALA A 267 -18.90 1.48 18.39
N ALA A 268 -19.96 0.67 18.59
CA ALA A 268 -20.22 0.01 19.85
C ALA A 268 -19.50 -1.35 19.99
N HIS A 269 -19.26 -2.08 18.88
CA HIS A 269 -18.81 -3.50 18.93
C HIS A 269 -17.74 -3.86 17.88
N GLY A 270 -17.37 -2.95 17.01
CA GLY A 270 -16.50 -3.21 15.85
C GLY A 270 -15.08 -2.70 16.00
N MET A 271 -14.77 -2.08 17.14
CA MET A 271 -13.49 -1.43 17.42
C MET A 271 -12.42 -2.42 17.91
N ASP A 272 -12.83 -3.59 18.40
CA ASP A 272 -11.91 -4.57 18.95
C ASP A 272 -10.94 -5.08 17.89
N ARG A 273 -9.70 -5.23 18.31
CA ARG A 273 -8.61 -5.79 17.50
C ARG A 273 -8.24 -7.17 18.03
N GLN A 274 -7.72 -8.03 17.16
CA GLN A 274 -7.39 -9.42 17.51
C GLN A 274 -6.29 -9.51 18.58
N MET A 275 -5.34 -8.57 18.58
CA MET A 275 -4.31 -8.43 19.63
C MET A 275 -4.84 -7.85 20.97
N GLN A 276 -6.10 -7.42 21.07
CA GLN A 276 -6.63 -6.76 22.28
C GLN A 276 -7.95 -7.33 22.80
N ILE A 277 -8.20 -8.63 22.67
CA ILE A 277 -9.30 -9.33 23.33
C ILE A 277 -10.68 -9.00 22.72
N PHE A 278 -11.40 -10.07 22.40
CA PHE A 278 -12.77 -10.02 21.89
C PHE A 278 -13.70 -9.33 22.91
N SER A 279 -14.40 -8.26 22.53
CA SER A 279 -15.61 -7.86 23.24
C SER A 279 -16.82 -8.59 22.62
N SER A 280 -17.70 -9.03 23.50
CA SER A 280 -19.03 -9.49 23.13
C SER A 280 -19.87 -8.29 22.67
N ALA A 281 -20.71 -8.49 21.63
CA ALA A 281 -21.72 -7.49 21.29
C ALA A 281 -22.58 -7.20 22.52
N GLN A 282 -22.86 -5.93 22.81
CA GLN A 282 -23.65 -5.53 23.98
C GLN A 282 -25.04 -6.22 23.95
N PRO A 283 -25.62 -6.51 25.12
CA PRO A 283 -27.02 -6.91 25.20
C PRO A 283 -27.89 -5.85 24.51
N ASN A 284 -28.92 -6.26 23.78
CA ASN A 284 -29.96 -5.40 23.16
C ASN A 284 -29.74 -4.84 21.74
N VAL A 285 -28.79 -5.35 20.95
CA VAL A 285 -28.73 -5.07 19.50
C VAL A 285 -29.64 -5.99 18.67
N SER A 286 -30.16 -5.51 17.54
CA SER A 286 -30.96 -6.33 16.62
C SER A 286 -30.19 -7.55 16.08
N GLN A 287 -30.91 -8.66 15.81
CA GLN A 287 -30.27 -9.92 15.43
C GLN A 287 -29.48 -9.82 14.12
N GLY A 288 -29.98 -9.07 13.12
CA GLY A 288 -29.28 -8.88 11.85
C GLY A 288 -27.93 -8.17 12.00
N ILE A 289 -27.83 -7.23 12.94
CA ILE A 289 -26.58 -6.53 13.26
C ILE A 289 -25.60 -7.47 13.96
N LYS A 290 -26.08 -8.23 14.96
CA LYS A 290 -25.27 -9.26 15.63
C LYS A 290 -24.70 -10.25 14.62
N ASN A 291 -25.52 -10.74 13.69
CA ASN A 291 -25.10 -11.65 12.64
C ASN A 291 -24.01 -11.04 11.76
N ARG A 292 -24.11 -9.76 11.38
CA ARG A 292 -23.09 -9.10 10.53
C ARG A 292 -21.76 -8.91 11.24
N VAL A 293 -21.78 -8.44 12.50
CA VAL A 293 -20.56 -8.31 13.31
C VAL A 293 -19.92 -9.67 13.52
N GLN A 294 -20.72 -10.69 13.87
CA GLN A 294 -20.26 -12.07 14.00
C GLN A 294 -19.67 -12.62 12.70
N GLN A 295 -20.28 -12.35 11.54
CA GLN A 295 -19.76 -12.76 10.23
C GLN A 295 -18.42 -12.10 9.91
N LEU A 296 -18.26 -10.80 10.18
CA LEU A 296 -16.99 -10.08 9.97
C LEU A 296 -15.90 -10.60 10.92
N GLN A 297 -16.25 -10.80 12.19
CA GLN A 297 -15.34 -11.39 13.17
C GLN A 297 -14.99 -12.83 12.78
N ALA A 298 -15.94 -13.65 12.34
CA ALA A 298 -15.72 -15.01 11.88
C ALA A 298 -14.82 -15.06 10.64
N ALA A 299 -15.03 -14.16 9.67
CA ALA A 299 -14.17 -14.07 8.49
C ALA A 299 -12.71 -13.79 8.88
N THR A 300 -12.50 -12.84 9.80
CA THR A 300 -11.16 -12.49 10.31
C THR A 300 -10.57 -13.62 11.15
N ARG A 301 -11.39 -14.37 11.91
CA ARG A 301 -10.96 -15.54 12.71
C ARG A 301 -10.58 -16.75 11.85
N ASN A 302 -11.34 -17.03 10.80
CA ASN A 302 -11.07 -18.16 9.92
C ASN A 302 -9.75 -18.00 9.16
N GLN A 303 -9.31 -16.75 8.97
CA GLN A 303 -8.02 -16.41 8.37
C GLN A 303 -6.93 -16.15 9.43
N ALA A 304 -7.26 -16.21 10.71
CA ALA A 304 -6.33 -15.87 11.77
C ALA A 304 -5.27 -16.97 11.96
N VAL A 305 -4.01 -16.57 11.95
CA VAL A 305 -2.86 -17.45 12.21
C VAL A 305 -2.21 -17.04 13.53
N SER A 306 -1.73 -18.03 14.29
CA SER A 306 -0.93 -17.78 15.49
C SER A 306 0.42 -17.18 15.09
N ARG A 307 0.90 -16.23 15.88
CA ARG A 307 2.16 -15.52 15.68
C ARG A 307 2.84 -15.26 17.00
N THR A 308 4.16 -15.14 16.94
CA THR A 308 4.99 -14.85 18.11
C THR A 308 5.80 -13.59 17.83
N HIS A 309 5.81 -12.65 18.76
CA HIS A 309 6.70 -11.48 18.72
C HIS A 309 7.59 -11.44 19.98
N PRO A 310 8.89 -11.09 19.89
CA PRO A 310 9.79 -11.08 21.04
C PRO A 310 9.30 -10.25 22.25
N GLU A 311 8.63 -9.13 22.00
CA GLU A 311 8.10 -8.25 23.05
C GLU A 311 6.67 -8.63 23.53
N TYR A 312 5.84 -9.22 22.66
CA TYR A 312 4.39 -9.36 22.91
C TYR A 312 3.93 -10.81 23.11
N GLY A 313 4.83 -11.79 22.98
CA GLY A 313 4.48 -13.20 23.09
C GLY A 313 3.61 -13.68 21.92
N GLU A 314 2.77 -14.69 22.19
CA GLU A 314 1.86 -15.29 21.21
C GLU A 314 0.55 -14.51 21.04
N TYR A 315 0.11 -14.32 19.81
CA TYR A 315 -1.17 -13.71 19.45
C TYR A 315 -1.70 -14.25 18.13
N LYS A 316 -2.96 -13.91 17.79
CA LYS A 316 -3.58 -14.28 16.52
C LYS A 316 -3.90 -13.05 15.71
N GLU A 317 -3.61 -13.09 14.41
CA GLU A 317 -4.07 -12.06 13.49
C GLU A 317 -4.42 -12.62 12.11
N ASP A 318 -5.28 -11.92 11.35
CA ASP A 318 -5.63 -12.26 9.98
C ASP A 318 -4.38 -12.42 9.12
N ARG A 319 -4.25 -13.56 8.45
CA ARG A 319 -3.11 -13.88 7.59
C ARG A 319 -2.89 -12.83 6.51
N GLU A 320 -3.95 -12.29 5.94
CA GLU A 320 -3.89 -11.37 4.80
C GLU A 320 -4.03 -9.91 5.19
N LYS A 321 -4.59 -9.61 6.37
CA LYS A 321 -5.01 -8.24 6.73
C LYS A 321 -4.39 -7.76 8.03
N GLY A 322 -3.63 -8.62 8.71
CA GLY A 322 -3.03 -8.33 10.01
C GLY A 322 -4.09 -8.14 11.10
N ASN A 323 -3.76 -7.37 12.12
CA ASN A 323 -4.59 -7.09 13.30
C ASN A 323 -5.83 -6.19 13.03
N ILE A 324 -6.60 -6.48 11.98
CA ILE A 324 -7.69 -5.65 11.49
C ILE A 324 -8.95 -5.77 12.37
N SER A 325 -9.56 -4.62 12.69
CA SER A 325 -10.86 -4.57 13.39
C SER A 325 -12.02 -4.82 12.42
N ALA A 326 -13.19 -5.19 12.94
CA ALA A 326 -14.39 -5.34 12.11
C ALA A 326 -14.81 -4.01 11.46
N LEU A 327 -14.60 -2.88 12.15
CA LEU A 327 -14.85 -1.54 11.62
C LEU A 327 -13.92 -1.24 10.42
N THR A 328 -12.62 -1.43 10.61
CA THR A 328 -11.60 -1.16 9.58
C THR A 328 -11.82 -2.07 8.39
N LEU A 329 -12.09 -3.36 8.61
CA LEU A 329 -12.38 -4.33 7.55
C LEU A 329 -13.62 -3.95 6.72
N HIS A 330 -14.72 -3.57 7.38
CA HIS A 330 -15.93 -3.12 6.68
C HIS A 330 -15.66 -1.87 5.83
N THR A 331 -14.91 -0.91 6.39
CA THR A 331 -14.61 0.35 5.70
C THR A 331 -13.70 0.10 4.50
N ALA A 332 -12.64 -0.69 4.65
CA ALA A 332 -11.74 -1.09 3.56
C ALA A 332 -12.50 -1.78 2.42
N ARG A 333 -13.41 -2.72 2.74
CA ARG A 333 -14.25 -3.40 1.74
C ARG A 333 -15.14 -2.43 0.97
N GLU A 334 -15.76 -1.47 1.65
CA GLU A 334 -16.59 -0.47 0.98
C GLU A 334 -15.77 0.48 0.10
N MET A 335 -14.59 0.90 0.54
CA MET A 335 -13.69 1.72 -0.28
C MET A 335 -13.22 0.97 -1.52
N ASN A 336 -12.71 -0.26 -1.36
CA ASN A 336 -12.28 -1.11 -2.47
C ASN A 336 -13.42 -1.37 -3.47
N ARG A 337 -14.63 -1.65 -2.98
CA ARG A 337 -15.82 -1.83 -3.83
C ARG A 337 -16.12 -0.60 -4.68
N ARG A 338 -16.07 0.61 -4.09
CA ARG A 338 -16.35 1.86 -4.81
C ARG A 338 -15.23 2.27 -5.76
N ILE A 339 -13.97 2.04 -5.38
CA ILE A 339 -12.81 2.24 -6.26
C ILE A 339 -12.93 1.37 -7.53
N ARG A 340 -13.25 0.08 -7.38
CA ARG A 340 -13.51 -0.80 -8.52
C ARG A 340 -14.72 -0.37 -9.34
N LYS A 341 -15.81 0.05 -8.68
CA LYS A 341 -17.01 0.57 -9.37
C LYS A 341 -16.67 1.80 -10.24
N ASN A 342 -15.67 2.58 -9.83
CA ASN A 342 -15.15 3.73 -10.59
C ASN A 342 -14.13 3.35 -11.69
N GLY A 343 -13.92 2.06 -11.96
CA GLY A 343 -13.16 1.58 -13.10
C GLY A 343 -11.76 1.06 -12.80
N TYR A 344 -11.31 1.10 -11.54
CA TYR A 344 -10.01 0.51 -11.18
C TYR A 344 -10.01 -1.01 -11.35
N ARG A 345 -9.00 -1.54 -12.04
CA ARG A 345 -8.88 -2.97 -12.40
C ARG A 345 -7.71 -3.69 -11.72
N GLY A 346 -6.96 -3.00 -10.85
CA GLY A 346 -5.82 -3.56 -10.13
C GLY A 346 -6.18 -4.30 -8.83
N GLY A 347 -7.45 -4.66 -8.60
CA GLY A 347 -7.89 -5.37 -7.41
C GLY A 347 -8.25 -4.47 -6.22
N ASP A 348 -7.86 -4.88 -5.01
CA ASP A 348 -7.98 -4.09 -3.77
C ASP A 348 -6.89 -3.00 -3.70
N MET A 349 -7.19 -1.89 -3.03
CA MET A 349 -6.26 -0.78 -2.72
C MET A 349 -5.94 -0.69 -1.22
N PHE A 350 -6.89 -1.11 -0.39
CA PHE A 350 -6.76 -1.21 1.06
C PHE A 350 -6.65 -2.69 1.43
N HIS A 351 -5.44 -3.14 1.78
CA HIS A 351 -5.13 -4.57 1.96
C HIS A 351 -5.08 -5.02 3.40
N HIS A 352 -4.80 -4.13 4.35
CA HIS A 352 -4.57 -4.49 5.73
C HIS A 352 -5.15 -3.48 6.73
N ASN A 353 -4.91 -3.77 8.00
CA ASN A 353 -5.29 -2.93 9.11
C ASN A 353 -4.73 -1.50 9.02
N ASP A 354 -5.34 -0.60 9.77
CA ASP A 354 -4.84 0.75 9.99
C ASP A 354 -3.64 0.79 10.96
N ASP A 355 -2.81 1.83 10.83
CA ASP A 355 -1.59 2.01 11.62
C ASP A 355 -1.84 2.20 13.12
N LEU A 356 -3.04 2.66 13.52
CA LEU A 356 -3.36 2.73 14.94
C LEU A 356 -3.49 1.35 15.60
N GLY A 357 -3.51 0.25 14.81
CA GLY A 357 -3.49 -1.12 15.34
C GLY A 357 -2.23 -1.88 15.03
N ASN A 358 -1.24 -1.18 14.48
CA ASN A 358 0.11 -1.68 14.39
C ASN A 358 0.76 -1.48 15.76
N PRO A 359 0.93 -2.53 16.59
CA PRO A 359 1.51 -2.42 17.93
C PRO A 359 2.96 -1.90 17.91
N PHE A 360 3.62 -1.94 16.75
CA PHE A 360 5.01 -1.52 16.55
C PHE A 360 5.14 -0.07 16.08
N ARG A 361 4.03 0.64 15.88
CA ARG A 361 4.02 2.06 15.50
C ARG A 361 4.17 2.93 16.75
N ASN A 362 5.24 3.71 16.83
CA ASN A 362 5.56 4.55 17.99
C ASN A 362 5.68 6.05 17.67
N ASP A 363 5.35 6.44 16.44
CA ASP A 363 5.39 7.82 15.94
C ASP A 363 4.15 8.15 15.10
N VAL A 364 3.90 9.44 14.86
CA VAL A 364 2.87 9.92 13.92
C VAL A 364 3.55 10.28 12.60
N GLU A 365 2.98 9.84 11.48
CA GLU A 365 3.46 10.19 10.14
C GLU A 365 3.55 11.72 9.98
N GLU A 366 4.57 12.20 9.27
CA GLU A 366 4.80 13.64 9.02
C GLU A 366 3.56 14.34 8.45
N GLU A 367 2.87 13.68 7.51
CA GLU A 367 1.67 14.20 6.87
C GLU A 367 0.65 13.08 6.60
N LEU A 368 -0.60 13.33 7.00
CA LEU A 368 -1.76 12.47 6.79
C LEU A 368 -2.84 13.22 6.01
N ILE A 369 -3.75 12.46 5.39
CA ILE A 369 -4.96 12.98 4.74
C ILE A 369 -6.22 12.42 5.43
N ALA A 370 -7.17 13.29 5.74
CA ALA A 370 -8.42 12.96 6.40
C ALA A 370 -9.65 13.30 5.55
N PHE A 371 -10.55 12.33 5.44
CA PHE A 371 -11.84 12.41 4.78
C PHE A 371 -12.91 12.54 5.87
N VAL A 372 -13.53 13.72 5.96
CA VAL A 372 -14.50 14.04 7.01
C VAL A 372 -15.92 13.97 6.43
N PRO A 373 -16.86 13.28 7.08
CA PRO A 373 -18.25 13.21 6.62
C PRO A 373 -18.87 14.60 6.47
N GLY A 374 -19.52 14.84 5.33
CA GLY A 374 -20.19 16.11 5.02
C GLY A 374 -19.24 17.22 4.54
N HIS A 375 -17.93 17.03 4.60
CA HIS A 375 -16.98 17.98 4.04
C HIS A 375 -16.77 17.71 2.55
N GLN A 376 -16.67 18.77 1.75
CA GLN A 376 -16.44 18.67 0.31
C GLN A 376 -14.99 18.30 -0.03
N LEU A 377 -14.04 18.67 0.83
CA LEU A 377 -12.60 18.50 0.59
C LEU A 377 -11.94 17.73 1.74
N PRO A 378 -10.91 16.93 1.44
CA PRO A 378 -10.09 16.30 2.47
C PRO A 378 -9.22 17.33 3.19
N HIS A 379 -8.76 16.98 4.39
CA HIS A 379 -7.92 17.81 5.25
C HIS A 379 -6.55 17.19 5.42
N PHE A 380 -5.49 18.00 5.40
CA PHE A 380 -4.15 17.54 5.73
C PHE A 380 -3.90 17.69 7.22
N ILE A 381 -3.35 16.65 7.83
CA ILE A 381 -2.95 16.64 9.24
C ILE A 381 -1.44 16.48 9.31
N THR A 382 -0.77 17.30 10.10
CA THR A 382 0.69 17.22 10.30
C THR A 382 1.02 16.68 11.69
N SER A 383 2.09 15.91 11.81
CA SER A 383 2.65 15.61 13.13
C SER A 383 3.30 16.87 13.66
N ASN A 384 2.74 17.51 14.70
CA ASN A 384 3.34 18.71 15.32
C ASN A 384 4.67 18.42 16.06
N THR A 385 5.31 17.28 15.80
CA THR A 385 6.52 16.80 16.47
C THR A 385 7.81 17.28 15.81
N GLY A 386 7.76 17.82 14.59
CA GLY A 386 8.88 18.49 13.93
C GLY A 386 8.61 19.98 13.77
N GLY A 387 9.59 20.84 14.08
CA GLY A 387 9.53 22.31 13.94
C GLY A 387 9.39 22.85 12.50
N GLY A 388 8.79 22.08 11.59
CA GLY A 388 8.46 22.51 10.24
C GLY A 388 7.33 23.53 10.23
N ARG A 389 7.43 24.52 9.35
CA ARG A 389 6.41 25.56 9.16
C ARG A 389 5.08 24.90 8.77
N ALA A 390 4.11 24.91 9.67
CA ALA A 390 2.73 24.58 9.35
C ALA A 390 2.28 25.39 8.13
N SER A 391 1.80 24.70 7.09
CA SER A 391 1.09 25.40 6.02
C SER A 391 -0.20 25.98 6.60
N ARG A 392 -0.71 27.11 6.07
CA ARG A 392 -2.02 27.68 6.47
C ARG A 392 -3.20 26.70 6.32
N SER A 393 -3.00 25.55 5.68
CA SER A 393 -4.02 24.53 5.38
C SER A 393 -3.90 23.22 6.16
N SER A 394 -2.92 23.10 7.07
CA SER A 394 -2.67 21.88 7.87
C SER A 394 -2.99 22.12 9.34
N ILE A 395 -3.56 21.11 9.99
CA ILE A 395 -3.86 21.09 11.43
C ILE A 395 -2.99 20.02 12.10
N GLY A 396 -2.50 20.29 13.31
CA GLY A 396 -1.71 19.32 14.04
C GLY A 396 -2.52 18.10 14.48
N TRP A 397 -1.90 16.93 14.60
CA TRP A 397 -2.58 15.70 15.05
C TRP A 397 -3.38 15.87 16.35
N ASN A 398 -2.80 16.51 17.38
CA ASN A 398 -3.51 16.70 18.66
C ASN A 398 -4.71 17.67 18.52
N GLN A 399 -4.51 18.79 17.82
CA GLN A 399 -5.59 19.74 17.52
C GLN A 399 -6.69 19.08 16.67
N TRP A 400 -6.31 18.17 15.77
CA TRP A 400 -7.26 17.39 15.00
C TRP A 400 -8.09 16.47 15.88
N ILE A 401 -7.47 15.78 16.85
CA ILE A 401 -8.19 14.95 17.82
C ILE A 401 -9.17 15.79 18.63
N GLU A 402 -8.69 16.87 19.27
CA GLU A 402 -9.51 17.79 20.08
C GLU A 402 -10.75 18.28 19.31
N ARG A 403 -10.57 18.54 18.01
CA ARG A 403 -11.66 19.01 17.15
C ARG A 403 -12.77 17.97 16.92
N PHE A 404 -12.45 16.68 16.92
CA PHE A 404 -13.39 15.61 16.51
C PHE A 404 -13.72 14.60 17.60
N GLU A 405 -13.03 14.57 18.74
CA GLU A 405 -13.23 13.56 19.79
C GLU A 405 -14.62 13.62 20.46
N ALA A 406 -15.22 14.81 20.48
CA ALA A 406 -16.59 15.02 20.96
C ALA A 406 -17.63 14.32 20.06
N ASP A 407 -17.40 14.30 18.75
CA ASP A 407 -18.36 13.77 17.76
C ASP A 407 -18.03 12.35 17.31
N PHE A 408 -16.78 11.91 17.42
CA PHE A 408 -16.31 10.63 16.89
C PHE A 408 -15.70 9.77 17.99
N VAL A 409 -15.80 8.45 17.82
CA VAL A 409 -15.08 7.50 18.68
C VAL A 409 -13.62 7.46 18.23
N ILE A 410 -12.80 8.33 18.81
CA ILE A 410 -11.36 8.37 18.59
C ILE A 410 -10.67 7.43 19.57
N TYR A 411 -9.72 6.66 19.05
CA TYR A 411 -8.94 5.68 19.79
C TYR A 411 -7.48 5.84 19.38
N HIS A 412 -6.59 5.57 20.33
CA HIS A 412 -5.16 5.81 20.16
C HIS A 412 -4.41 4.49 20.08
N ASN A 413 -3.26 4.53 19.41
CA ASN A 413 -2.29 3.45 19.51
C ASN A 413 -1.52 3.62 20.83
N PRO A 414 -1.58 2.66 21.76
CA PRO A 414 -0.89 2.74 23.04
C PRO A 414 0.64 2.91 22.89
N ALA A 415 1.23 2.40 21.80
CA ALA A 415 2.66 2.52 21.54
C ALA A 415 3.09 3.95 21.17
N ILE A 416 2.20 4.78 20.60
CA ILE A 416 2.48 6.19 20.29
C ILE A 416 2.52 7.05 21.57
N HIS A 417 1.78 6.69 22.62
CA HIS A 417 1.81 7.44 23.89
C HIS A 417 3.07 7.19 24.73
N ARG A 418 3.78 6.07 24.51
CA ARG A 418 5.00 5.73 25.26
C ARG A 418 6.17 6.66 24.94
N THR A 419 6.16 7.31 23.79
CA THR A 419 7.25 8.16 23.26
C THR A 419 7.00 9.67 23.41
N LEU A 420 5.77 10.08 23.75
CA LEU A 420 5.37 11.48 23.91
C LEU A 420 5.37 11.96 25.38
N ARG A 421 5.92 11.18 26.31
CA ARG A 421 6.10 11.55 27.72
C ARG A 421 7.56 11.83 28.04
#